data_AF-W5M7P8-F1
#
_entry.id   AF-W5M7P8-F1
#
_cell.length_a   1.000
_cell.length_b   1.000
_cell.length_c   1.000
_cell.angle_alpha   90.00
_cell.angle_beta   90.00
_cell.angle_gamma   90.00
#
_symmetry.space_group_name_H-M   'P 1'
#
loop_
_entity.id
_entity.type
_entity.pdbx_description
1 polymer ?
#
loop_
_entity_poly.entity_id
_entity_poly.type
_entity_poly.pdbx_seq_one_letter_code
_entity_poly.pdbx_strand_id
1 'polypeptide(L)'
;MHFLAYLLFLLSAFLAQQTVRGTVVDSFKNSDCRKFFYENEEPAGFNSQNYARVCQTFRNRIYFASLYDKTRRIPLYSASLYNYKDPNDTPSETTEKNWKYEPQLVNPTKGENMGKITEDVKNDPKVRDSQPVEIDYKMMYYNMYYTRGHLVPNSFMASPSGKSATFTVSNAPPFNQKQWSEKEEEIAKKLEASCHVVSGVLPYETEKWIPEGEHRVAVPQFVWMAYKC
;
A
#
# COMPACT_ATOMS: atom_id res chain seq x y z
N MET A 1 -34.50 31.34 -24.76
CA MET A 1 -34.46 30.65 -23.45
C MET A 1 -34.01 29.19 -23.51
N HIS A 2 -34.28 28.43 -24.59
CA HIS A 2 -33.84 27.03 -24.70
C HIS A 2 -32.32 26.83 -24.88
N PHE A 3 -31.62 27.76 -25.53
CA PHE A 3 -30.17 27.66 -25.74
C PHE A 3 -29.35 27.77 -24.45
N LEU A 4 -29.73 28.66 -23.52
CA LEU A 4 -29.09 28.80 -22.21
C LEU A 4 -29.30 27.55 -21.34
N ALA A 5 -30.47 26.92 -21.43
CA ALA A 5 -30.76 25.68 -20.69
C ALA A 5 -29.88 24.51 -21.18
N TYR A 6 -29.65 24.39 -22.48
CA TYR A 6 -28.74 23.39 -23.05
C TYR A 6 -27.29 23.63 -22.64
N LEU A 7 -26.83 24.89 -22.63
CA LEU A 7 -25.47 25.23 -22.23
C LEU A 7 -25.23 24.94 -20.74
N LEU A 8 -26.20 25.26 -19.88
CA LEU A 8 -26.17 24.92 -18.45
C LEU A 8 -26.21 23.40 -18.20
N PHE A 9 -26.98 22.66 -19.00
CA PHE A 9 -27.02 21.19 -18.92
C PHE A 9 -25.67 20.56 -19.31
N LEU A 10 -25.03 21.07 -20.37
CA LEU A 10 -23.71 20.62 -20.81
C LEU A 10 -22.59 20.97 -19.81
N LEU A 11 -22.64 22.17 -19.20
CA LEU A 11 -21.72 22.55 -18.11
C LEU A 11 -21.92 21.70 -16.86
N SER A 12 -23.16 21.34 -16.51
CA SER A 12 -23.45 20.44 -15.38
C SER A 12 -22.98 19.01 -15.63
N ALA A 13 -23.07 18.53 -16.88
CA ALA A 13 -22.56 17.22 -17.28
C ALA A 13 -21.02 17.18 -17.29
N PHE A 14 -20.35 18.31 -17.61
CA PHE A 14 -18.88 18.42 -17.55
C PHE A 14 -18.36 18.51 -16.11
N LEU A 15 -19.11 19.18 -15.21
CA LEU A 15 -18.78 19.22 -13.77
C LEU A 15 -19.09 17.88 -13.07
N ALA A 16 -20.01 17.07 -13.60
CA ALA A 16 -20.33 15.74 -13.09
C ALA A 16 -19.30 14.65 -13.49
N GLN A 17 -18.31 14.97 -14.32
CA GLN A 17 -17.25 14.02 -14.70
C GLN A 17 -16.04 14.01 -13.77
N GLN A 18 -16.09 14.70 -12.63
CA GLN A 18 -15.20 14.35 -11.51
C GLN A 18 -15.75 13.12 -10.78
N THR A 19 -15.82 12.00 -11.50
CA THR A 19 -15.85 10.70 -10.84
C THR A 19 -14.50 10.52 -10.18
N VAL A 20 -14.43 10.69 -8.87
CA VAL A 20 -13.32 10.20 -8.05
C VAL A 20 -13.31 8.68 -8.25
N ARG A 21 -12.44 8.21 -9.16
CA ARG A 21 -12.29 6.79 -9.51
C ARG A 21 -11.25 6.18 -8.56
N GLY A 22 -11.53 4.98 -8.06
CA GLY A 22 -10.86 4.33 -6.93
C GLY A 22 -9.33 4.38 -7.00
N THR A 23 -8.68 4.58 -5.85
CA THR A 23 -7.30 5.10 -5.73
C THR A 23 -6.21 4.05 -5.94
N VAL A 24 -6.45 3.13 -6.87
CA VAL A 24 -5.41 2.68 -7.79
C VAL A 24 -5.27 3.81 -8.81
N VAL A 25 -4.23 4.62 -8.66
CA VAL A 25 -4.00 5.76 -9.55
C VAL A 25 -3.26 5.32 -10.80
N ASP A 26 -3.50 5.97 -11.93
CA ASP A 26 -2.73 5.70 -13.15
C ASP A 26 -1.25 6.09 -12.97
N SER A 27 -1.00 7.18 -12.23
CA SER A 27 0.33 7.68 -11.87
C SER A 27 0.31 8.34 -10.50
N PHE A 28 1.37 8.15 -9.70
CA PHE A 28 1.50 8.84 -8.42
C PHE A 28 1.67 10.35 -8.63
N LYS A 29 2.35 10.77 -9.70
CA LYS A 29 2.63 12.17 -10.03
C LYS A 29 1.37 13.04 -10.13
N ASN A 30 0.27 12.48 -10.61
CA ASN A 30 -1.00 13.18 -10.77
C ASN A 30 -1.99 12.91 -9.62
N SER A 31 -1.49 12.47 -8.46
CA SER A 31 -2.30 12.14 -7.28
C SER A 31 -1.80 12.87 -6.03
N ASP A 32 -2.56 12.79 -4.95
CA ASP A 32 -2.18 13.32 -3.63
C ASP A 32 -1.08 12.48 -2.95
N CYS A 33 -0.76 11.30 -3.48
CA CYS A 33 0.32 10.44 -3.00
C CYS A 33 1.72 10.88 -3.43
N ARG A 34 1.83 11.78 -4.42
CA ARG A 34 3.13 12.27 -4.88
C ARG A 34 3.99 12.84 -3.76
N LYS A 35 3.35 13.42 -2.72
CA LYS A 35 4.01 14.03 -1.56
C LYS A 35 4.87 13.07 -0.73
N PHE A 36 4.69 11.75 -0.88
CA PHE A 36 5.51 10.76 -0.18
C PHE A 36 6.82 10.44 -0.90
N PHE A 37 7.01 10.97 -2.10
CA PHE A 37 8.20 10.79 -2.90
C PHE A 37 9.04 12.06 -2.90
N TYR A 38 10.36 11.90 -2.81
CA TYR A 38 11.28 13.03 -2.91
C TYR A 38 11.07 13.76 -4.25
N GLU A 39 11.01 15.09 -4.20
CA GLU A 39 10.69 15.95 -5.35
C GLU A 39 9.36 15.60 -6.07
N ASN A 40 8.47 14.85 -5.41
CA ASN A 40 7.24 14.32 -5.98
C ASN A 40 7.43 13.33 -7.14
N GLU A 41 8.60 12.68 -7.24
CA GLU A 41 8.92 11.74 -8.33
C GLU A 41 9.05 10.30 -7.83
N GLU A 42 8.25 9.40 -8.42
CA GLU A 42 8.27 7.98 -8.09
C GLU A 42 9.51 7.25 -8.64
N PRO A 43 9.95 6.13 -8.03
CA PRO A 43 11.01 5.30 -8.62
C PRO A 43 10.72 4.92 -10.07
N ALA A 44 11.69 5.14 -10.96
CA ALA A 44 11.58 4.83 -12.38
C ALA A 44 11.82 3.33 -12.67
N GLY A 45 11.47 2.90 -13.89
CA GLY A 45 11.72 1.53 -14.37
C GLY A 45 10.56 0.55 -14.15
N PHE A 46 9.47 1.00 -13.54
CA PHE A 46 8.29 0.16 -13.25
C PHE A 46 7.13 0.43 -14.22
N ASN A 47 7.31 -0.03 -15.47
CA ASN A 47 6.33 0.16 -16.55
C ASN A 47 5.64 -1.17 -16.90
N SER A 48 4.66 -1.57 -16.08
CA SER A 48 3.82 -2.75 -16.33
C SER A 48 2.36 -2.47 -16.02
N GLN A 49 1.47 -2.98 -16.87
CA GLN A 49 0.02 -2.93 -16.63
C GLN A 49 -0.43 -3.85 -15.48
N ASN A 50 0.45 -4.77 -15.05
CA ASN A 50 0.22 -5.63 -13.89
C ASN A 50 0.51 -4.92 -12.56
N TYR A 51 1.04 -3.70 -12.61
CA TYR A 51 1.26 -2.90 -11.40
C TYR A 51 0.05 -2.03 -11.09
N ALA A 52 -0.22 -1.86 -9.81
CA ALA A 52 -1.23 -0.96 -9.27
C ALA A 52 -0.54 0.05 -8.35
N ARG A 53 -0.69 1.34 -8.62
CA ARG A 53 -0.21 2.41 -7.74
C ARG A 53 -1.28 2.70 -6.71
N VAL A 54 -1.09 2.23 -5.49
CA VAL A 54 -2.07 2.34 -4.42
C VAL A 54 -1.74 3.53 -3.53
N CYS A 55 -2.69 4.45 -3.42
CA CYS A 55 -2.70 5.44 -2.35
C CYS A 55 -3.28 4.82 -1.09
N GLN A 56 -2.47 4.74 -0.03
CA GLN A 56 -2.80 3.96 1.15
C GLN A 56 -3.69 4.77 2.08
N THR A 57 -4.99 4.67 1.83
CA THR A 57 -6.02 5.50 2.45
C THR A 57 -6.69 4.77 3.60
N PHE A 58 -6.63 5.35 4.80
CA PHE A 58 -7.30 4.85 5.99
C PHE A 58 -8.13 5.96 6.63
N ARG A 59 -9.42 5.71 6.86
CA ARG A 59 -10.37 6.71 7.41
C ARG A 59 -10.36 8.03 6.62
N ASN A 60 -10.36 7.93 5.29
CA ASN A 60 -10.33 9.02 4.32
C ASN A 60 -9.06 9.88 4.38
N ARG A 61 -7.95 9.35 4.91
CA ARG A 61 -6.65 10.02 4.96
C ARG A 61 -5.58 9.15 4.33
N ILE A 62 -4.72 9.76 3.52
CA ILE A 62 -3.64 9.07 2.84
C ILE A 62 -2.37 9.14 3.70
N TYR A 63 -1.76 7.99 4.00
CA TYR A 63 -0.60 7.91 4.88
C TYR A 63 0.71 7.56 4.20
N PHE A 64 0.65 6.81 3.10
CA PHE A 64 1.81 6.42 2.30
C PHE A 64 1.36 5.98 0.90
N ALA A 65 2.30 5.61 0.04
CA ALA A 65 2.06 5.11 -1.30
C ALA A 65 2.69 3.73 -1.47
N SER A 66 2.08 2.83 -2.24
CA SER A 66 2.65 1.53 -2.56
C SER A 66 2.47 1.18 -4.03
N LEU A 67 3.54 0.79 -4.70
CA LEU A 67 3.45 0.14 -6.01
C LEU A 67 3.27 -1.36 -5.79
N TYR A 68 2.10 -1.87 -6.16
CA TYR A 68 1.69 -3.26 -5.93
C TYR A 68 1.77 -4.08 -7.21
N ASP A 69 2.43 -5.23 -7.16
CA ASP A 69 2.45 -6.21 -8.24
C ASP A 69 1.25 -7.16 -8.10
N LYS A 70 0.26 -7.03 -8.97
CA LYS A 70 -0.97 -7.84 -8.95
C LYS A 70 -0.70 -9.31 -9.27
N THR A 71 0.33 -9.61 -10.07
CA THR A 71 0.68 -10.98 -10.44
C THR A 71 1.36 -11.69 -9.27
N ARG A 72 2.31 -11.01 -8.64
CA ARG A 72 3.06 -11.56 -7.49
C ARG A 72 2.34 -11.41 -6.16
N ARG A 73 1.27 -10.61 -6.13
CA ARG A 73 0.47 -10.26 -4.95
C ARG A 73 1.29 -9.68 -3.79
N ILE A 74 2.32 -8.90 -4.12
CA ILE A 74 3.19 -8.22 -3.15
C ILE A 74 3.41 -6.75 -3.54
N PRO A 75 3.67 -5.86 -2.58
CA PRO A 75 4.23 -4.55 -2.92
C PRO A 75 5.67 -4.69 -3.41
N LEU A 76 5.99 -4.02 -4.51
CA LEU A 76 7.35 -3.87 -5.02
C LEU A 76 8.11 -2.82 -4.21
N TYR A 77 7.45 -1.71 -3.91
CA TYR A 77 7.93 -0.72 -2.96
C TYR A 77 6.76 0.02 -2.30
N SER A 78 7.06 0.62 -1.15
CA SER A 78 6.21 1.58 -0.48
C SER A 78 7.02 2.83 -0.12
N ALA A 79 6.43 4.01 -0.30
CA ALA A 79 7.04 5.31 -0.03
C ALA A 79 6.26 6.08 1.04
N SER A 80 6.97 6.69 1.98
CA SER A 80 6.39 7.40 3.13
C SER A 80 7.27 8.56 3.57
N LEU A 81 6.71 9.47 4.38
CA LEU A 81 7.48 10.45 5.13
C LEU A 81 7.80 9.89 6.52
N TYR A 82 9.04 10.04 6.98
CA TYR A 82 9.42 9.64 8.34
C TYR A 82 8.72 10.52 9.38
N ASN A 83 8.17 9.90 10.43
CA ASN A 83 7.33 10.52 11.45
C ASN A 83 6.11 11.26 10.87
N TYR A 84 5.54 10.77 9.76
CA TYR A 84 4.36 11.37 9.17
C TYR A 84 3.16 11.35 10.12
N LYS A 85 2.41 12.46 10.14
CA LYS A 85 1.12 12.61 10.81
C LYS A 85 0.22 13.43 9.89
N ASP A 86 -1.00 12.95 9.66
CA ASP A 86 -1.98 13.76 8.95
C ASP A 86 -2.45 14.89 9.89
N PRO A 87 -2.59 16.14 9.41
CA PRO A 87 -3.06 17.26 10.23
C PRO A 87 -4.41 17.02 10.90
N ASN A 88 -5.25 16.18 10.31
CA ASN A 88 -6.57 15.85 10.84
C ASN A 88 -6.56 14.69 11.84
N ASP A 89 -5.40 14.10 12.13
CA ASP A 89 -5.29 13.02 13.11
C ASP A 89 -5.54 13.50 14.53
N THR A 90 -6.41 12.78 15.23
CA THR A 90 -6.82 13.14 16.59
C THR A 90 -6.06 12.33 17.65
N PRO A 91 -5.64 12.95 18.77
CA PRO A 91 -4.90 12.24 19.83
C PRO A 91 -5.66 11.10 20.52
N SER A 92 -6.99 11.07 20.44
CA SER A 92 -7.84 10.04 21.06
C SER A 92 -7.90 8.72 20.28
N GLU A 93 -7.34 8.66 19.07
CA GLU A 93 -7.33 7.43 18.28
C GLU A 93 -6.36 6.40 18.86
N THR A 94 -6.73 5.13 18.80
CA THR A 94 -5.87 4.01 19.19
C THR A 94 -5.32 3.31 17.95
N THR A 95 -4.14 2.70 18.08
CA THR A 95 -3.54 1.93 16.98
C THR A 95 -4.27 0.59 16.79
N GLU A 96 -4.96 0.44 15.67
CA GLU A 96 -5.58 -0.80 15.22
C GLU A 96 -4.57 -1.68 14.47
N LYS A 97 -4.16 -2.80 15.07
CA LYS A 97 -3.22 -3.78 14.45
C LYS A 97 -3.90 -4.86 13.58
N ASN A 98 -5.21 -4.72 13.33
CA ASN A 98 -5.94 -5.63 12.45
C ASN A 98 -5.51 -5.40 11.00
N TRP A 99 -5.23 -6.49 10.29
CA TRP A 99 -4.84 -6.44 8.89
C TRP A 99 -5.99 -6.08 7.97
N LYS A 100 -5.66 -5.30 6.95
CA LYS A 100 -6.58 -4.70 6.00
C LYS A 100 -6.22 -5.12 4.58
N TYR A 101 -7.19 -5.00 3.70
CA TYR A 101 -7.07 -5.28 2.27
C TYR A 101 -7.47 -4.04 1.47
N GLU A 102 -7.14 -4.02 0.19
CA GLU A 102 -7.50 -2.94 -0.73
C GLU A 102 -8.73 -3.35 -1.54
N PRO A 103 -9.95 -2.83 -1.24
CA PRO A 103 -11.16 -3.19 -1.98
C PRO A 103 -11.11 -2.84 -3.47
N GLN A 104 -10.38 -1.76 -3.81
CA GLN A 104 -10.14 -1.28 -5.15
C GLN A 104 -9.25 -2.21 -5.99
N LEU A 105 -8.43 -3.07 -5.37
CA LEU A 105 -7.71 -4.15 -6.08
C LEU A 105 -8.64 -5.31 -6.46
N VAL A 106 -9.75 -5.49 -5.75
CA VAL A 106 -10.77 -6.52 -6.04
C VAL A 106 -11.71 -6.04 -7.15
N ASN A 107 -12.18 -4.80 -7.04
CA ASN A 107 -13.04 -4.17 -8.02
C ASN A 107 -12.77 -2.65 -8.03
N PRO A 108 -12.36 -2.07 -9.18
CA PRO A 108 -12.07 -0.64 -9.30
C PRO A 108 -13.21 0.31 -8.92
N THR A 109 -14.46 -0.17 -8.87
CA THR A 109 -15.62 0.64 -8.45
C THR A 109 -15.80 0.70 -6.93
N LYS A 110 -14.99 -0.02 -6.14
CA LYS A 110 -15.02 0.04 -4.68
C LYS A 110 -14.32 1.30 -4.17
N GLY A 111 -14.64 1.67 -2.92
CA GLY A 111 -14.06 2.84 -2.27
C GLY A 111 -12.56 2.71 -2.03
N GLU A 112 -11.94 3.85 -1.80
CA GLU A 112 -10.49 3.99 -1.63
C GLU A 112 -9.94 3.58 -0.27
N ASN A 113 -10.81 3.52 0.73
CA ASN A 113 -10.39 3.15 2.07
C ASN A 113 -10.06 1.67 2.14
N MET A 114 -8.89 1.36 2.70
CA MET A 114 -8.54 0.00 3.05
C MET A 114 -9.62 -0.61 3.96
N GLY A 115 -10.06 -1.82 3.60
CA GLY A 115 -11.12 -2.55 4.28
C GLY A 115 -10.57 -3.50 5.34
N LYS A 116 -11.31 -3.76 6.41
CA LYS A 116 -10.94 -4.81 7.38
C LYS A 116 -11.06 -6.19 6.73
N ILE A 117 -10.10 -7.08 6.99
CA ILE A 117 -10.20 -8.49 6.61
C ILE A 117 -11.08 -9.20 7.63
N THR A 118 -12.38 -9.30 7.34
CA THR A 118 -13.36 -10.08 8.11
C THR A 118 -13.36 -11.56 7.67
N GLU A 119 -14.14 -12.40 8.36
CA GLU A 119 -14.32 -13.82 8.01
C GLU A 119 -14.87 -13.99 6.58
N ASP A 120 -15.84 -13.17 6.18
CA ASP A 120 -16.40 -13.23 4.83
C ASP A 120 -15.39 -12.76 3.77
N VAL A 121 -14.66 -11.67 4.06
CA VAL A 121 -13.66 -11.09 3.16
C VAL A 121 -12.51 -12.06 2.90
N LYS A 122 -12.01 -12.75 3.94
CA LYS A 122 -10.88 -13.68 3.77
C LYS A 122 -11.28 -14.94 2.98
N ASN A 123 -12.57 -15.27 2.93
CA ASN A 123 -13.10 -16.42 2.20
C ASN A 123 -13.66 -16.06 0.81
N ASP A 124 -13.80 -14.76 0.49
CA ASP A 124 -14.25 -14.30 -0.82
C ASP A 124 -13.20 -14.65 -1.91
N PRO A 125 -13.56 -15.44 -2.93
CA PRO A 125 -12.65 -15.80 -4.01
C PRO A 125 -12.04 -14.60 -4.72
N LYS A 126 -12.80 -13.52 -4.93
CA LYS A 126 -12.30 -12.32 -5.62
C LYS A 126 -11.23 -11.60 -4.81
N VAL A 127 -11.39 -11.56 -3.49
CA VAL A 127 -10.37 -11.01 -2.60
C VAL A 127 -9.11 -11.85 -2.67
N ARG A 128 -9.24 -13.17 -2.51
CA ARG A 128 -8.11 -14.11 -2.60
C ARG A 128 -7.43 -14.03 -3.97
N ASP A 129 -8.15 -13.86 -5.06
CA ASP A 129 -7.54 -13.75 -6.38
C ASP A 129 -6.74 -12.46 -6.56
N SER A 130 -7.15 -11.37 -5.89
CA SER A 130 -6.50 -10.06 -6.00
C SER A 130 -5.29 -9.86 -5.10
N GLN A 131 -5.28 -10.46 -3.90
CA GLN A 131 -4.33 -10.14 -2.83
C GLN A 131 -4.25 -11.27 -1.80
N PRO A 132 -3.20 -11.31 -0.97
CA PRO A 132 -3.04 -12.39 -0.04
C PRO A 132 -3.91 -12.20 1.20
N VAL A 133 -4.32 -13.30 1.79
CA VAL A 133 -5.03 -13.34 3.08
C VAL A 133 -4.16 -14.05 4.11
N GLU A 134 -4.59 -14.06 5.37
CA GLU A 134 -3.74 -14.53 6.47
C GLU A 134 -3.18 -15.95 6.28
N ILE A 135 -3.96 -16.86 5.69
CA ILE A 135 -3.54 -18.25 5.47
C ILE A 135 -2.36 -18.35 4.49
N ASP A 136 -2.23 -17.42 3.54
CA ASP A 136 -1.17 -17.42 2.55
C ASP A 136 0.22 -17.20 3.19
N TYR A 137 0.27 -16.60 4.40
CA TYR A 137 1.52 -16.36 5.17
C TYR A 137 1.78 -17.42 6.25
N LYS A 138 0.76 -18.15 6.71
CA LYS A 138 0.79 -19.01 7.91
C LYS A 138 1.45 -20.38 7.64
N MET A 139 2.57 -20.40 6.94
CA MET A 139 3.29 -21.64 6.63
C MET A 139 4.79 -21.51 6.90
N MET A 140 5.32 -22.45 7.69
CA MET A 140 6.76 -22.69 7.75
C MET A 140 7.15 -23.36 6.43
N TYR A 141 7.99 -22.69 5.65
CA TYR A 141 8.39 -23.20 4.34
C TYR A 141 9.89 -22.96 4.13
N TYR A 142 10.61 -23.94 3.61
CA TYR A 142 12.09 -23.98 3.56
C TYR A 142 12.78 -23.73 4.91
N ASN A 143 12.25 -24.27 6.01
CA ASN A 143 12.72 -23.99 7.39
C ASN A 143 12.66 -22.52 7.81
N MET A 144 11.89 -21.69 7.10
CA MET A 144 11.70 -20.28 7.38
C MET A 144 10.24 -19.99 7.76
N TYR A 145 10.06 -19.13 8.76
CA TYR A 145 8.75 -18.58 9.11
C TYR A 145 8.55 -17.25 8.38
N TYR A 146 7.65 -17.24 7.41
CA TYR A 146 7.23 -16.01 6.75
C TYR A 146 6.21 -15.27 7.60
N THR A 147 6.41 -13.96 7.71
CA THR A 147 5.47 -13.05 8.35
C THR A 147 4.98 -12.03 7.34
N ARG A 148 3.94 -11.30 7.69
CA ARG A 148 3.53 -10.09 6.98
C ARG A 148 4.48 -8.95 7.36
N GLY A 149 5.62 -8.88 6.66
CA GLY A 149 6.66 -7.91 6.97
C GLY A 149 6.31 -6.54 6.40
N HIS A 150 6.42 -5.46 7.18
CA HIS A 150 6.01 -4.13 6.74
C HIS A 150 7.11 -3.49 5.87
N LEU A 151 6.78 -2.99 4.68
CA LEU A 151 7.70 -2.12 3.93
C LEU A 151 7.75 -0.71 4.51
N VAL A 152 6.60 -0.13 4.83
CA VAL A 152 6.51 1.06 5.68
C VAL A 152 6.27 0.61 7.12
N PRO A 153 7.29 0.70 8.00
CA PRO A 153 7.16 0.26 9.38
C PRO A 153 6.15 1.14 10.13
N ASN A 154 5.37 0.56 11.04
CA ASN A 154 4.47 1.36 11.87
C ASN A 154 5.25 2.38 12.74
N SER A 155 6.49 2.09 13.11
CA SER A 155 7.34 2.99 13.88
C SER A 155 7.68 4.29 13.14
N PHE A 156 7.50 4.33 11.81
CA PHE A 156 7.77 5.52 10.99
C PHE A 156 6.55 6.45 10.91
N MET A 157 5.42 6.06 11.50
CA MET A 157 4.20 6.85 11.59
C MET A 157 4.09 7.48 12.97
N ALA A 158 3.87 8.79 13.03
CA ALA A 158 3.76 9.53 14.30
C ALA A 158 2.37 9.39 14.94
N SER A 159 1.31 9.25 14.15
CA SER A 159 -0.06 9.14 14.66
C SER A 159 -0.54 7.69 14.83
N PRO A 160 -1.46 7.42 15.78
CA PRO A 160 -2.09 6.10 15.91
C PRO A 160 -2.80 5.62 14.63
N SER A 161 -3.41 6.52 13.87
CA SER A 161 -4.07 6.20 12.60
C SER A 161 -3.07 5.90 11.48
N GLY A 162 -1.96 6.63 11.39
CA GLY A 162 -0.87 6.29 10.48
C GLY A 162 -0.28 4.91 10.79
N LYS A 163 -0.03 4.62 12.07
CA LYS A 163 0.39 3.28 12.52
C LYS A 163 -0.61 2.20 12.12
N SER A 164 -1.91 2.50 12.18
CA SER A 164 -2.97 1.56 11.80
C SER A 164 -3.03 1.32 10.28
N ALA A 165 -2.73 2.36 9.49
CA ALA A 165 -2.73 2.29 8.04
C ALA A 165 -1.64 1.36 7.49
N THR A 166 -0.51 1.18 8.21
CA THR A 166 0.57 0.30 7.74
C THR A 166 0.20 -1.19 7.79
N PHE A 167 -0.83 -1.57 8.55
CA PHE A 167 -1.34 -2.95 8.64
C PHE A 167 -2.29 -3.27 7.48
N THR A 168 -1.77 -3.22 6.26
CA THR A 168 -2.47 -3.61 5.03
C THR A 168 -1.61 -4.59 4.22
N VAL A 169 -2.23 -5.57 3.57
CA VAL A 169 -1.51 -6.60 2.80
C VAL A 169 -0.80 -6.04 1.57
N SER A 170 -1.24 -4.88 1.08
CA SER A 170 -0.59 -4.09 0.03
C SER A 170 0.69 -3.37 0.52
N ASN A 171 1.07 -3.53 1.80
CA ASN A 171 2.33 -3.06 2.39
C ASN A 171 3.18 -4.22 2.95
N ALA A 172 2.77 -5.48 2.72
CA ALA A 172 3.31 -6.60 3.47
C ALA A 172 3.81 -7.79 2.63
N PRO A 173 5.02 -7.74 2.03
CA PRO A 173 5.59 -8.92 1.39
C PRO A 173 5.98 -10.00 2.44
N PRO A 174 6.09 -11.26 2.04
CA PRO A 174 6.46 -12.34 2.95
C PRO A 174 7.96 -12.33 3.23
N PHE A 175 8.35 -11.81 4.40
CA PHE A 175 9.71 -11.91 4.92
C PHE A 175 9.72 -11.99 6.44
N ASN A 176 10.90 -12.21 7.03
CA ASN A 176 11.07 -12.26 8.49
C ASN A 176 11.16 -10.84 9.08
N GLN A 177 10.04 -10.29 9.53
CA GLN A 177 9.99 -8.94 10.12
C GLN A 177 10.87 -8.80 11.36
N LYS A 178 11.01 -9.88 12.15
CA LYS A 178 11.81 -9.84 13.39
C LYS A 178 13.30 -9.61 13.10
N GLN A 179 13.82 -10.20 12.04
CA GLN A 179 15.21 -9.96 11.63
C GLN A 179 15.36 -8.57 11.00
N TRP A 180 14.34 -8.12 10.25
CA TRP A 180 14.38 -6.81 9.60
C TRP A 180 14.26 -5.63 10.58
N SER A 181 13.58 -5.80 11.73
CA SER A 181 13.36 -4.71 12.68
C SER A 181 14.65 -4.11 13.27
N GLU A 182 15.73 -4.90 13.37
CA GLU A 182 17.03 -4.38 13.80
C GLU A 182 17.60 -3.38 12.78
N LYS A 183 17.48 -3.69 11.48
CA LYS A 183 17.87 -2.79 10.40
C LYS A 183 16.97 -1.55 10.33
N GLU A 184 15.66 -1.70 10.56
CA GLU A 184 14.73 -0.57 10.65
C GLU A 184 15.15 0.41 11.76
N GLU A 185 15.54 -0.09 12.94
CA GLU A 185 16.01 0.74 14.05
C GLU A 185 17.34 1.45 13.75
N GLU A 186 18.29 0.76 13.12
CA GLU A 186 19.55 1.35 12.67
C GLU A 186 19.34 2.50 11.69
N ILE A 187 18.39 2.34 10.75
CA ILE A 187 18.06 3.38 9.77
C ILE A 187 17.33 4.53 10.46
N ALA A 188 16.35 4.24 11.34
CA ALA A 188 15.59 5.26 12.05
C ALA A 188 16.47 6.25 12.82
N LYS A 189 17.60 5.78 13.39
CA LYS A 189 18.59 6.63 14.08
C LYS A 189 19.27 7.67 13.17
N LYS A 190 19.18 7.52 11.84
CA LYS A 190 19.77 8.40 10.83
C LYS A 190 18.72 9.32 10.17
N LEU A 191 17.43 9.14 10.47
CA LEU A 191 16.35 9.91 9.85
C LEU A 191 16.03 11.16 10.66
N GLU A 192 15.93 12.29 9.96
CA GLU A 192 15.45 13.57 10.48
C GLU A 192 13.94 13.75 10.22
N ALA A 193 13.32 14.70 10.92
CA ALA A 193 11.94 15.10 10.63
C ALA A 193 11.88 15.64 9.19
N SER A 194 11.05 15.04 8.33
CA SER A 194 10.86 15.31 6.87
C SER A 194 11.58 14.40 5.86
N CYS A 195 12.33 13.39 6.29
CA CYS A 195 12.94 12.47 5.33
C CYS A 195 11.86 11.69 4.56
N HIS A 196 12.04 11.61 3.24
CA HIS A 196 11.30 10.71 2.37
C HIS A 196 11.97 9.35 2.43
N VAL A 197 11.20 8.29 2.64
CA VAL A 197 11.69 6.92 2.76
C VAL A 197 10.98 6.06 1.74
N VAL A 198 11.74 5.28 0.98
CA VAL A 198 11.23 4.23 0.10
C VAL A 198 11.81 2.91 0.56
N SER A 199 10.95 1.95 0.88
CA SER A 199 11.33 0.56 1.13
C SER A 199 10.77 -0.32 0.03
N GLY A 200 11.51 -1.34 -0.37
CA GLY A 200 11.05 -2.23 -1.42
C GLY A 200 11.65 -3.61 -1.33
N VAL A 201 11.33 -4.42 -2.34
CA VAL A 201 11.77 -5.80 -2.45
C VAL A 201 12.45 -6.06 -3.79
N LEU A 202 13.30 -7.09 -3.81
CA LEU A 202 13.85 -7.66 -5.04
C LEU A 202 13.50 -9.15 -5.09
N PRO A 203 13.05 -9.68 -6.24
CA PRO A 203 12.71 -11.09 -6.39
C PRO A 203 13.97 -11.96 -6.45
N TYR A 204 13.78 -13.28 -6.33
CA TYR A 204 14.80 -14.26 -6.70
C TYR A 204 14.95 -14.35 -8.23
N GLU A 205 16.11 -14.82 -8.71
CA GLU A 205 16.29 -15.20 -10.11
C GLU A 205 15.28 -16.27 -10.55
N THR A 206 15.07 -17.27 -9.69
CA THR A 206 13.98 -18.24 -9.82
C THR A 206 12.92 -17.93 -8.77
N GLU A 207 11.74 -17.49 -9.21
CA GLU A 207 10.68 -17.07 -8.30
C GLU A 207 10.30 -18.19 -7.31
N LYS A 208 10.15 -17.79 -6.05
CA LYS A 208 9.63 -18.64 -4.99
C LYS A 208 8.25 -18.16 -4.62
N TRP A 209 7.36 -19.08 -4.30
CA TRP A 209 5.98 -18.77 -4.00
C TRP A 209 5.51 -19.48 -2.74
N ILE A 210 4.62 -18.83 -2.00
CA ILE A 210 3.92 -19.41 -0.85
C ILE A 210 2.40 -19.27 -1.01
N PRO A 211 1.61 -20.23 -0.52
CA PRO A 211 2.02 -21.61 -0.19
C PRO A 211 2.65 -22.34 -1.38
N GLU A 212 3.52 -23.32 -1.11
CA GLU A 212 4.06 -24.22 -2.14
C GLU A 212 2.92 -24.92 -2.88
N GLY A 213 3.02 -25.00 -4.21
CA GLY A 213 2.03 -25.66 -5.05
C GLY A 213 0.75 -24.84 -5.31
N GLU A 214 0.45 -23.82 -4.49
CA GLU A 214 -0.69 -22.91 -4.73
C GLU A 214 -0.30 -21.61 -5.45
N HIS A 215 0.99 -21.26 -5.42
CA HIS A 215 1.55 -20.07 -6.07
C HIS A 215 0.76 -18.77 -5.75
N ARG A 216 0.47 -18.57 -4.46
CA ARG A 216 -0.41 -17.48 -4.03
C ARG A 216 0.33 -16.15 -3.96
N VAL A 217 1.52 -16.13 -3.35
CA VAL A 217 2.28 -14.92 -3.04
C VAL A 217 3.74 -15.16 -3.34
N ALA A 218 4.36 -14.27 -4.11
CA ALA A 218 5.79 -14.38 -4.39
C ALA A 218 6.63 -14.02 -3.16
N VAL A 219 7.73 -14.72 -2.96
CA VAL A 219 8.68 -14.48 -1.89
C VAL A 219 9.85 -13.64 -2.42
N PRO A 220 10.15 -12.48 -1.83
CA PRO A 220 11.32 -11.70 -2.22
C PRO A 220 12.62 -12.33 -1.71
N GLN A 221 13.71 -12.11 -2.45
CA GLN A 221 15.06 -12.48 -2.01
C GLN A 221 15.64 -11.43 -1.07
N PHE A 222 15.42 -10.15 -1.36
CA PHE A 222 15.94 -9.05 -0.58
C PHE A 222 14.86 -8.03 -0.26
N VAL A 223 15.01 -7.39 0.89
CA VAL A 223 14.29 -6.18 1.29
C VAL A 223 15.32 -5.06 1.37
N TRP A 224 14.98 -3.89 0.87
CA TRP A 224 15.85 -2.73 0.86
C TRP A 224 15.09 -1.49 1.34
N MET A 225 15.85 -0.48 1.78
CA MET A 225 15.32 0.82 2.16
C MET A 225 16.30 1.91 1.73
N ALA A 226 15.77 2.98 1.14
CA ALA A 226 16.48 4.18 0.73
C ALA A 226 15.75 5.39 1.29
N TYR A 227 16.49 6.46 1.58
CA TYR A 227 15.89 7.68 2.12
C TYR A 227 16.61 8.93 1.64
N LYS A 228 15.87 10.04 1.62
CA LYS A 228 16.39 11.38 1.35
C LYS A 228 15.78 12.38 2.32
N CYS A 229 16.68 13.05 3.03
CA CYS A 229 16.49 14.29 3.75
C CYS A 229 17.29 15.34 2.94
#